data_AF-A0A3D3MHD6-F1
#
_entry.id   AF-A0A3D3MHD6-F1
#
_cell.length_a   1.000
_cell.length_b   1.000
_cell.length_c   1.000
_cell.angle_alpha   90.00
_cell.angle_beta   90.00
_cell.angle_gamma   90.00
#
_symmetry.space_group_name_H-M   'P 1'
#
loop_
_entity.id
_entity.type
_entity.pdbx_description
1 polymer ?
#
loop_
_entity_poly.entity_id
_entity_poly.type
_entity_poly.pdbx_seq_one_letter_code
_entity_poly.pdbx_strand_id
1 'polypeptide(L)'
;MKALIMGMASIAILSTTLQSCASTGSVANKITVESGEIPSEMKSEDFTLIGVLKERGSYDKYVKKEFANYTGKYVLATENEIQDKYSDLDKYRYIMDYERETASIHYVGTRKSQTVPGKRYFILDRKTNKEYKRKTWSSFYAKEMQAYLKAIEAVRK
;
A
#
# COMPACT_ATOMS: atom_id res chain seq x y z
N MET A 1 -58.17 37.13 17.52
CA MET A 1 -57.96 35.67 17.59
C MET A 1 -56.67 35.34 16.86
N LYS A 2 -55.72 34.70 17.56
CA LYS A 2 -54.42 34.24 17.04
C LYS A 2 -54.61 32.83 16.45
N ALA A 3 -54.03 32.54 15.29
CA ALA A 3 -53.78 31.18 14.80
C ALA A 3 -52.49 31.23 13.96
N LEU A 4 -51.33 31.01 14.59
CA LEU A 4 -50.58 29.75 14.72
C LEU A 4 -49.91 29.34 13.39
N ILE A 5 -48.67 29.81 13.22
CA ILE A 5 -47.76 29.44 12.13
C ILE A 5 -47.18 28.06 12.44
N MET A 6 -47.51 27.06 11.64
CA MET A 6 -46.98 25.70 11.75
C MET A 6 -45.65 25.64 10.98
N GLY A 7 -44.54 25.71 11.71
CA GLY A 7 -43.19 25.59 11.14
C GLY A 7 -42.91 24.15 10.71
N MET A 8 -42.66 23.95 9.41
CA MET A 8 -42.10 22.71 8.90
C MET A 8 -40.60 22.65 9.24
N ALA A 9 -40.27 21.91 10.30
CA ALA A 9 -38.90 21.54 10.60
C ALA A 9 -38.41 20.52 9.54
N SER A 10 -37.64 21.00 8.57
CA SER A 10 -36.92 20.15 7.62
C SER A 10 -35.75 19.50 8.34
N ILE A 11 -35.91 18.25 8.77
CA ILE A 11 -34.81 17.43 9.30
C ILE A 11 -33.95 16.99 8.12
N ALA A 12 -32.88 17.76 7.87
CA ALA A 12 -31.80 17.34 6.98
C ALA A 12 -31.05 16.19 7.67
N ILE A 13 -31.33 14.95 7.26
CA ILE A 13 -30.54 13.78 7.66
C ILE A 13 -29.19 13.90 6.93
N LEU A 14 -28.23 14.52 7.61
CA LEU A 14 -26.84 14.57 7.19
C LEU A 14 -26.30 13.13 7.26
N SER A 15 -26.41 12.42 6.14
CA SER A 15 -25.83 11.10 5.94
C SER A 15 -24.32 11.24 6.01
N THR A 16 -23.77 11.06 7.20
CA THR A 16 -22.34 10.96 7.44
C THR A 16 -21.85 9.70 6.70
N THR A 17 -21.32 9.92 5.51
CA THR A 17 -20.55 8.90 4.79
C THR A 17 -19.37 8.53 5.68
N LEU A 18 -19.49 7.42 6.41
CA LEU A 18 -18.36 6.72 7.02
C LEU A 18 -17.47 6.20 5.88
N GLN A 19 -16.64 7.08 5.32
CA GLN A 19 -15.54 6.69 4.47
C GLN A 19 -14.47 6.02 5.36
N SER A 20 -14.64 4.71 5.56
CA SER A 20 -13.60 3.73 5.89
C SER A 20 -12.36 4.31 6.61
N CYS A 21 -12.47 4.45 7.93
CA CYS A 21 -11.36 4.74 8.84
C CYS A 21 -10.46 3.52 9.08
N ALA A 22 -10.23 2.67 8.06
CA ALA A 22 -9.08 1.77 8.10
C ALA A 22 -7.82 2.65 7.97
N SER A 23 -7.34 3.16 9.11
CA SER A 23 -6.13 3.97 9.16
C SER A 23 -4.97 3.14 8.63
N THR A 24 -4.07 3.75 7.85
CA THR A 24 -2.88 3.04 7.34
C THR A 24 -1.99 2.49 8.47
N GLY A 25 -2.09 3.06 9.68
CA GLY A 25 -1.44 2.52 10.88
C GLY A 25 -1.97 1.15 11.32
N SER A 26 -3.30 0.95 11.33
CA SER A 26 -3.88 -0.35 11.68
C SER A 26 -3.50 -1.45 10.69
N VAL A 27 -3.31 -1.10 9.41
CA VAL A 27 -2.83 -2.03 8.38
C VAL A 27 -1.34 -2.30 8.58
N ALA A 28 -0.53 -1.26 8.81
CA ALA A 28 0.91 -1.37 9.04
C ALA A 28 1.25 -2.32 10.20
N ASN A 29 0.51 -2.25 11.31
CA ASN A 29 0.74 -3.11 12.49
C ASN A 29 0.55 -4.61 12.22
N LYS A 30 -0.10 -4.99 11.10
CA LYS A 30 -0.28 -6.40 10.72
C LYS A 30 0.84 -6.91 9.81
N ILE A 31 1.68 -6.01 9.30
CA ILE A 31 2.79 -6.33 8.40
C ILE A 31 4.04 -6.45 9.27
N THR A 32 4.47 -7.67 9.56
CA THR A 32 5.58 -7.90 10.49
C THR A 32 6.52 -9.01 10.01
N VAL A 33 7.68 -9.13 10.63
CA VAL A 33 8.61 -10.25 10.39
C VAL A 33 7.96 -11.58 10.75
N GLU A 34 7.24 -11.64 11.88
CA GLU A 34 6.55 -12.83 12.39
C GLU A 34 5.40 -13.25 11.46
N SER A 35 4.76 -12.28 10.82
CA SER A 35 3.75 -12.55 9.80
C SER A 35 4.34 -13.12 8.49
N GLY A 36 5.66 -13.08 8.32
CA GLY A 36 6.36 -13.49 7.09
C GLY A 36 6.34 -12.44 5.97
N GLU A 37 5.87 -11.23 6.28
CA GLU A 37 5.66 -10.15 5.30
C GLU A 37 6.78 -9.12 5.33
N ILE A 38 7.79 -9.27 6.19
CA ILE A 38 9.01 -8.43 6.20
C ILE A 38 10.23 -9.35 6.42
N PRO A 39 11.34 -9.18 5.68
CA PRO A 39 12.59 -9.88 5.97
C PRO A 39 13.09 -9.60 7.39
N SER A 40 13.51 -10.64 8.12
CA SER A 40 14.03 -10.51 9.49
C SER A 40 15.25 -9.59 9.59
N GLU A 41 16.09 -9.62 8.58
CA GLU A 41 17.37 -8.91 8.48
C GLU A 41 17.18 -7.38 8.41
N MET A 42 16.01 -6.92 7.96
CA MET A 42 15.67 -5.49 7.97
C MET A 42 15.55 -4.91 9.39
N LYS A 43 15.51 -5.75 10.45
CA LYS A 43 15.57 -5.31 11.85
C LYS A 43 16.94 -4.76 12.24
N SER A 44 18.01 -5.26 11.63
CA SER A 44 19.38 -5.05 12.11
C SER A 44 20.33 -4.46 11.07
N GLU A 45 20.05 -4.65 9.78
CA GLU A 45 20.92 -4.18 8.70
C GLU A 45 20.56 -2.76 8.27
N ASP A 46 21.57 -1.94 7.94
CA ASP A 46 21.36 -0.73 7.17
C ASP A 46 21.27 -1.08 5.68
N PHE A 47 20.25 -0.58 4.99
CA PHE A 47 19.98 -0.93 3.59
C PHE A 47 19.39 0.26 2.83
N THR A 48 19.53 0.22 1.51
CA THR A 48 18.81 1.12 0.61
C THR A 48 17.63 0.37 -0.02
N LEU A 49 16.41 0.83 0.26
CA LEU A 49 15.20 0.26 -0.34
C LEU A 49 14.99 0.79 -1.76
N ILE A 50 14.85 -0.08 -2.74
CA ILE A 50 14.44 0.32 -4.09
C ILE A 50 12.91 0.35 -4.16
N GLY A 51 12.33 1.52 -4.49
CA GLY A 51 10.94 1.63 -4.91
C GLY A 51 10.82 1.57 -6.43
N VAL A 52 10.06 0.60 -6.96
CA VAL A 52 9.96 0.41 -8.42
C VAL A 52 9.03 1.43 -9.06
N LEU A 53 9.54 2.14 -10.07
CA LEU A 53 8.76 2.98 -10.98
C LEU A 53 8.30 2.13 -12.17
N LYS A 54 7.05 2.31 -12.58
CA LYS A 54 6.42 1.53 -13.68
C LYS A 54 6.24 2.35 -14.96
N GLU A 55 6.87 3.52 -15.02
CA GLU A 55 6.77 4.48 -16.13
C GLU A 55 5.31 4.85 -16.42
N ARG A 56 4.50 4.89 -15.36
CA ARG A 56 3.07 5.19 -15.40
C ARG A 56 2.85 6.38 -14.50
N GLY A 57 2.71 7.56 -15.08
CA GLY A 57 2.65 8.82 -14.34
C GLY A 57 1.63 8.83 -13.18
N SER A 58 0.47 8.18 -13.35
CA SER A 58 -0.53 8.05 -12.28
C SER A 58 -0.08 7.18 -11.12
N TYR A 59 0.66 6.11 -11.36
CA TYR A 59 1.21 5.23 -10.32
C TYR A 59 2.47 5.82 -9.70
N ASP A 60 3.43 6.23 -10.53
CA ASP A 60 4.73 6.75 -10.13
C ASP A 60 4.60 8.01 -9.26
N LYS A 61 3.56 8.82 -9.48
CA LYS A 61 3.21 9.94 -8.60
C LYS A 61 3.03 9.50 -7.15
N TYR A 62 2.34 8.39 -6.90
CA TYR A 62 2.13 7.87 -5.55
C TYR A 62 3.39 7.22 -5.00
N VAL A 63 4.17 6.51 -5.83
CA VAL A 63 5.47 5.95 -5.40
C VAL A 63 6.37 7.06 -4.88
N LYS A 64 6.58 8.10 -5.69
CA LYS A 64 7.37 9.28 -5.32
C LYS A 64 6.86 9.94 -4.04
N LYS A 65 5.53 10.11 -3.92
CA LYS A 65 4.91 10.72 -2.74
C LYS A 65 5.14 9.91 -1.46
N GLU A 66 4.87 8.61 -1.48
CA GLU A 66 4.95 7.81 -0.26
C GLU A 66 6.40 7.55 0.16
N PHE A 67 7.31 7.31 -0.80
CA PHE A 67 8.75 7.19 -0.51
C PHE A 67 9.39 8.50 -0.04
N ALA A 68 8.91 9.67 -0.46
CA ALA A 68 9.37 10.95 0.09
C ALA A 68 9.07 11.10 1.59
N ASN A 69 8.08 10.38 2.12
CA ASN A 69 7.77 10.34 3.55
C ASN A 69 8.51 9.22 4.30
N TYR A 70 9.21 8.34 3.59
CA TYR A 70 9.99 7.25 4.18
C TYR A 70 11.33 7.79 4.68
N THR A 71 11.64 7.49 5.93
CA THR A 71 12.82 7.98 6.66
C THR A 71 14.08 7.15 6.41
N GLY A 72 13.96 5.96 5.82
CA GLY A 72 15.10 5.14 5.43
C GLY A 72 15.79 5.58 4.15
N LYS A 73 16.97 5.05 3.89
CA LYS A 73 17.65 5.24 2.61
C LYS A 73 16.81 4.57 1.52
N TYR A 74 16.53 5.29 0.46
CA TYR A 74 15.81 4.74 -0.68
C TYR A 74 16.32 5.30 -2.00
N VAL A 75 16.06 4.56 -3.08
CA VAL A 75 16.14 5.04 -4.46
C VAL A 75 14.86 4.67 -5.18
N LEU A 76 14.47 5.47 -6.16
CA LEU A 76 13.36 5.16 -7.07
C LEU A 76 13.94 4.85 -8.43
N ALA A 77 13.60 3.68 -8.98
CA ALA A 77 14.22 3.18 -10.19
C ALA A 77 13.22 2.43 -11.05
N THR A 78 13.37 2.51 -12.37
CA THR A 78 12.68 1.62 -13.32
C THR A 78 13.31 0.23 -13.30
N GLU A 79 12.60 -0.78 -13.83
CA GLU A 79 13.12 -2.16 -13.91
C GLU A 79 14.47 -2.23 -14.66
N ASN A 80 14.61 -1.47 -15.75
CA ASN A 80 15.87 -1.40 -16.50
C ASN A 80 17.00 -0.79 -15.65
N GLU A 81 16.74 0.31 -14.93
CA GLU A 81 17.75 0.91 -14.06
C GLU A 81 18.16 0.01 -12.90
N ILE A 82 17.26 -0.83 -12.39
CA ILE A 82 17.57 -1.82 -11.36
C ILE A 82 18.61 -2.83 -11.85
N GLN A 83 18.47 -3.27 -13.09
CA GLN A 83 19.41 -4.21 -13.72
C GLN A 83 20.76 -3.53 -14.00
N ASP A 84 20.73 -2.29 -14.51
CA ASP A 84 21.93 -1.61 -15.00
C ASP A 84 22.74 -0.91 -13.92
N LYS A 85 22.07 -0.13 -13.05
CA LYS A 85 22.72 0.81 -12.12
C LYS A 85 22.79 0.30 -10.68
N TYR A 86 21.92 -0.65 -10.34
CA TYR A 86 21.71 -1.11 -8.97
C TYR A 86 22.02 -2.60 -8.83
N SER A 87 23.10 -3.08 -9.46
CA SER A 87 23.49 -4.50 -9.46
C SER A 87 24.15 -4.99 -8.17
N ASP A 88 24.74 -4.08 -7.38
CA ASP A 88 25.34 -4.40 -6.07
C ASP A 88 24.26 -4.87 -5.07
N LEU A 89 24.23 -6.18 -4.81
CA LEU A 89 23.25 -6.82 -3.93
C LEU A 89 23.51 -6.62 -2.45
N ASP A 90 24.71 -6.18 -2.06
CA ASP A 90 25.01 -5.81 -0.67
C ASP A 90 24.41 -4.45 -0.33
N LYS A 91 24.43 -3.52 -1.30
CA LYS A 91 23.88 -2.17 -1.14
C LYS A 91 22.39 -2.07 -1.49
N TYR A 92 21.97 -2.76 -2.55
CA TYR A 92 20.63 -2.70 -3.14
C TYR A 92 19.89 -4.04 -3.04
N ARG A 93 19.98 -4.68 -1.86
CA ARG A 93 19.41 -6.00 -1.56
C ARG A 93 17.90 -6.07 -1.75
N TYR A 94 17.17 -5.02 -1.37
CA TYR A 94 15.71 -5.07 -1.23
C TYR A 94 14.99 -4.21 -2.26
N ILE A 95 13.99 -4.81 -2.91
CA ILE A 95 13.09 -4.13 -3.85
C ILE A 95 11.67 -4.20 -3.31
N MET A 96 10.99 -3.06 -3.26
CA MET A 96 9.54 -2.98 -3.04
C MET A 96 8.82 -2.83 -4.37
N ASP A 97 7.97 -3.80 -4.68
CA ASP A 97 7.16 -3.81 -5.89
C ASP A 97 5.80 -4.47 -5.64
N TYR A 98 5.01 -4.67 -6.68
CA TYR A 98 3.71 -5.31 -6.62
C TYR A 98 3.48 -6.31 -7.75
N GLU A 99 2.70 -7.34 -7.44
CA GLU A 99 2.05 -8.19 -8.43
C GLU A 99 0.61 -7.71 -8.71
N ARG A 100 0.16 -7.86 -9.95
CA ARG A 100 -1.23 -7.57 -10.32
C ARG A 100 -2.09 -8.75 -9.94
N GLU A 101 -3.19 -8.47 -9.26
CA GLU A 101 -4.21 -9.46 -8.98
C GLU A 101 -5.56 -8.99 -9.50
N THR A 102 -6.48 -9.93 -9.65
CA THR A 102 -7.88 -9.64 -9.99
C THR A 102 -8.77 -10.52 -9.13
N ALA A 103 -9.88 -9.97 -8.65
CA ALA A 103 -10.91 -10.76 -8.00
C ALA A 103 -12.27 -10.52 -8.63
N SER A 104 -13.12 -11.53 -8.58
CA SER A 104 -14.52 -11.42 -8.96
C SER A 104 -15.36 -11.08 -7.74
N ILE A 105 -16.04 -9.95 -7.78
CA ILE A 105 -17.03 -9.55 -6.78
C ILE A 105 -18.40 -9.93 -7.31
N HIS A 106 -19.14 -10.73 -6.55
CA HIS A 106 -20.53 -11.10 -6.85
C HIS A 106 -21.48 -10.17 -6.10
N TYR A 107 -22.43 -9.56 -6.82
CA TYR A 107 -23.43 -8.71 -6.20
C TYR A 107 -24.54 -9.56 -5.59
N VAL A 108 -24.66 -9.51 -4.26
CA VAL A 108 -25.69 -10.23 -3.49
C VAL A 108 -27.08 -9.95 -4.06
N GLY A 109 -27.86 -11.00 -4.30
CA GLY A 109 -29.21 -10.90 -4.86
C GLY A 109 -29.28 -10.73 -6.39
N THR A 110 -28.14 -10.73 -7.09
CA THR A 110 -28.12 -10.71 -8.56
C THR A 110 -27.18 -11.78 -9.13
N ARG A 111 -27.35 -12.15 -10.41
CA ARG A 111 -26.39 -13.00 -11.14
C ARG A 111 -25.21 -12.21 -11.72
N LYS A 112 -25.04 -10.94 -11.32
CA LYS A 112 -23.97 -10.08 -11.84
C LYS A 112 -22.69 -10.30 -11.04
N SER A 113 -21.57 -10.36 -11.75
CA SER A 113 -20.23 -10.30 -11.19
C SER A 113 -19.44 -9.17 -11.84
N GLN A 114 -18.52 -8.58 -11.09
CA GLN A 114 -17.55 -7.60 -11.59
C GLN A 114 -16.15 -8.08 -11.26
N THR A 115 -15.26 -8.09 -12.26
CA THR A 115 -13.83 -8.28 -12.03
C THR A 115 -13.21 -6.95 -11.58
N VAL A 116 -12.56 -6.95 -10.42
CA VAL A 116 -11.89 -5.78 -9.85
C VAL A 116 -10.38 -6.02 -9.85
N PRO A 117 -9.59 -5.13 -10.50
CA PRO A 117 -8.14 -5.21 -10.46
C PRO A 117 -7.59 -4.76 -9.11
N GLY A 118 -6.51 -5.41 -8.70
CA GLY A 118 -5.83 -5.22 -7.42
C GLY A 118 -4.32 -5.28 -7.58
N LYS A 119 -3.63 -4.85 -6.52
CA LYS A 119 -2.18 -5.00 -6.38
C LYS A 119 -1.89 -5.68 -5.06
N ARG A 120 -0.98 -6.66 -5.07
CA ARG A 120 -0.40 -7.23 -3.85
C ARG A 120 1.07 -6.83 -3.79
N TYR A 121 1.42 -6.03 -2.80
CA TYR A 121 2.80 -5.56 -2.63
C TYR A 121 3.68 -6.66 -2.03
N PHE A 122 4.97 -6.58 -2.31
CA PHE A 122 5.98 -7.46 -1.73
C PHE A 122 7.32 -6.75 -1.57
N ILE A 123 8.16 -7.31 -0.70
CA ILE A 123 9.61 -7.04 -0.70
C ILE A 123 10.31 -8.25 -1.30
N LEU A 124 11.11 -8.02 -2.34
CA LEU A 124 12.04 -9.01 -2.87
C LEU A 124 13.39 -8.82 -2.19
N ASP A 125 13.86 -9.86 -1.49
CA ASP A 125 15.26 -9.99 -1.12
C ASP A 125 16.01 -10.62 -2.30
N ARG A 126 16.83 -9.81 -2.97
CA ARG A 126 17.56 -10.23 -4.18
C ARG A 126 18.72 -11.17 -3.90
N LYS A 127 19.25 -11.20 -2.67
CA LYS A 127 20.33 -12.14 -2.31
C LYS A 127 19.80 -13.56 -2.22
N THR A 128 18.63 -13.71 -1.62
CA THR A 128 17.98 -15.02 -1.41
C THR A 128 16.94 -15.34 -2.49
N ASN A 129 16.64 -14.37 -3.37
CA ASN A 129 15.56 -14.41 -4.35
C ASN A 129 14.20 -14.76 -3.72
N LYS A 130 13.93 -14.23 -2.53
CA LYS A 130 12.72 -14.52 -1.75
C LYS A 130 11.79 -13.32 -1.73
N GLU A 131 10.52 -13.56 -2.05
CA GLU A 131 9.46 -12.56 -1.96
C GLU A 131 8.71 -12.67 -0.63
N TYR A 132 8.61 -11.54 0.05
CA TYR A 132 7.85 -11.36 1.28
C TYR A 132 6.55 -10.65 0.90
N LYS A 133 5.56 -11.43 0.46
CA LYS A 133 4.31 -10.90 -0.09
C LYS A 133 3.36 -10.45 1.00
N ARG A 134 2.57 -9.42 0.70
CA ARG A 134 1.39 -9.12 1.51
C ARG A 134 0.44 -10.31 1.53
N LYS A 135 -0.14 -10.63 2.68
CA LYS A 135 -1.23 -11.62 2.77
C LYS A 135 -2.52 -11.15 2.11
N THR A 136 -2.67 -9.83 1.93
CA THR A 136 -3.83 -9.20 1.31
C THR A 136 -3.44 -8.42 0.07
N TRP A 137 -4.34 -8.37 -0.90
CA TRP A 137 -4.25 -7.46 -2.05
C TRP A 137 -5.28 -6.34 -1.90
N SER A 138 -5.07 -5.22 -2.60
CA SER A 138 -6.00 -4.08 -2.55
C SER A 138 -6.05 -3.34 -3.87
N SER A 139 -7.20 -2.76 -4.18
CA SER A 139 -7.34 -1.75 -5.24
C SER A 139 -6.83 -0.37 -4.80
N PHE A 140 -6.71 -0.12 -3.49
CA PHE A 140 -6.21 1.14 -2.89
C PHE A 140 -4.68 1.14 -2.74
N TYR A 141 -3.97 0.98 -3.86
CA TYR A 141 -2.53 0.71 -3.87
C TYR A 141 -1.64 1.75 -3.18
N ALA A 142 -2.04 3.02 -3.13
CA ALA A 142 -1.27 4.05 -2.43
C ALA A 142 -1.31 3.85 -0.91
N LYS A 143 -2.46 3.47 -0.36
CA LYS A 143 -2.62 3.19 1.08
C LYS A 143 -1.88 1.93 1.49
N GLU A 144 -1.89 0.89 0.66
CA GLU A 144 -1.10 -0.34 0.92
C GLU A 144 0.40 -0.04 0.92
N MET A 145 0.89 0.70 -0.06
CA MET A 145 2.30 1.10 -0.13
C MET A 145 2.71 1.90 1.11
N GLN A 146 1.90 2.88 1.50
CA GLN A 146 2.14 3.66 2.71
C GLN A 146 2.18 2.78 3.97
N ALA A 147 1.24 1.83 4.10
CA ALA A 147 1.20 0.93 5.25
C ALA A 147 2.44 0.03 5.31
N TYR A 148 2.89 -0.49 4.16
CA TYR A 148 4.09 -1.32 4.07
C TYR A 148 5.35 -0.54 4.44
N LEU A 149 5.52 0.68 3.92
CA LEU A 149 6.65 1.53 4.27
C LEU A 149 6.69 1.86 5.77
N LYS A 150 5.54 2.21 6.37
CA LYS A 150 5.43 2.43 7.82
C LYS A 150 5.81 1.19 8.63
N ALA A 151 5.42 0.01 8.17
CA ALA A 151 5.77 -1.24 8.84
C ALA A 151 7.28 -1.51 8.77
N ILE A 152 7.92 -1.25 7.63
CA ILE A 152 9.38 -1.35 7.50
C ILE A 152 10.07 -0.37 8.44
N GLU A 153 9.59 0.87 8.55
CA GLU A 153 10.14 1.85 9.50
C GLU A 153 9.99 1.41 10.95
N ALA A 154 8.84 0.83 11.31
CA ALA A 154 8.60 0.34 12.66
C ALA A 154 9.54 -0.82 13.04
N VAL A 155 9.93 -1.65 12.07
CA VAL A 155 10.84 -2.78 12.28
C VAL A 155 12.32 -2.34 12.34
N ARG A 156 12.67 -1.19 11.74
CA ARG A 156 14.03 -0.62 11.76
C ARG A 156 14.35 0.17 13.04
N LYS A 157 13.34 0.45 13.88
CA LYS A 157 13.48 1.17 15.15
C LYS A 157 13.68 0.20 16.30
#